data_AF-K1Y5U3-F1
#
_entry.id   AF-K1Y5U3-F1
#
_cell.length_a   1.000
_cell.length_b   1.000
_cell.length_c   1.000
_cell.angle_alpha   90.00
_cell.angle_beta   90.00
_cell.angle_gamma   90.00
#
_symmetry.space_group_name_H-M   'P 1'
#
loop_
_entity.id
_entity.type
_entity.pdbx_description
1 polymer ?
#
loop_
_entity_poly.entity_id
_entity_poly.type
_entity_poly.pdbx_seq_one_letter_code
_entity_poly.pdbx_strand_id
1 'polypeptide(L)'
;MMRFSEIGAGTIRFTLLHFKTLIGYAAWPLAPYFLLISVQLFGSPLGRFQPYADTALNAIVLVSLLWISLLLLIYTDSILNKKAISARDLSASANKRFPAFVATAILVALAEISGLMLLIFPAIIFAGWFAFAPAISALTGAWPLRAMGQSMELAKGRLVAVTWRLLLGFFSIFAVYTIATFAIIIPISILTGEITADLSKNAPVWMDIVSTAISTLFIPFGISYMLILLRELMKPKV
;
A
#
# COMPACT_ATOMS: atom_id res chain seq x y z
N MET A 1 16.95 -0.89 19.68
CA MET A 1 16.04 -1.18 18.55
C MET A 1 14.67 -1.47 19.12
N MET A 2 13.64 -0.70 18.74
CA MET A 2 12.27 -0.87 19.25
C MET A 2 11.77 -2.31 19.08
N ARG A 3 10.97 -2.78 20.03
CA ARG A 3 10.28 -4.07 19.95
C ARG A 3 9.17 -4.00 18.90
N PHE A 4 8.82 -5.14 18.30
CA PHE A 4 7.74 -5.21 17.30
C PHE A 4 6.42 -4.62 17.83
N SER A 5 6.07 -4.93 19.08
CA SER A 5 4.87 -4.42 19.76
C SER A 5 4.86 -2.89 19.88
N GLU A 6 6.01 -2.26 20.08
CA GLU A 6 6.13 -0.80 20.20
C GLU A 6 5.90 -0.11 18.84
N ILE A 7 6.42 -0.71 17.76
CA ILE A 7 6.20 -0.22 16.40
C ILE A 7 4.70 -0.33 16.06
N GLY A 8 4.08 -1.49 16.32
CA GLY A 8 2.66 -1.70 16.07
C GLY A 8 1.76 -0.74 16.85
N ALA A 9 2.00 -0.57 18.16
CA ALA A 9 1.26 0.38 18.99
C ALA A 9 1.46 1.83 18.53
N GLY A 10 2.69 2.19 18.15
CA GLY A 10 3.02 3.50 17.57
C GLY A 10 2.26 3.77 16.28
N THR A 11 2.18 2.78 15.39
CA THR A 11 1.40 2.85 14.14
C THR A 11 -0.07 3.08 14.43
N ILE A 12 -0.70 2.25 15.27
CA ILE A 12 -2.13 2.36 15.59
C ILE A 12 -2.43 3.75 16.18
N ARG A 13 -1.64 4.18 17.16
CA ARG A 13 -1.83 5.49 17.80
C ARG A 13 -1.68 6.63 16.78
N PHE A 14 -0.66 6.58 15.94
CA PHE A 14 -0.41 7.59 14.91
C PHE A 14 -1.58 7.66 13.92
N THR A 15 -1.99 6.51 13.38
CA THR A 15 -3.04 6.44 12.37
C THR A 15 -4.39 6.89 12.93
N LEU A 16 -4.73 6.52 14.17
CA LEU A 16 -5.97 6.97 14.81
C LEU A 16 -5.98 8.48 15.09
N LEU A 17 -4.85 9.05 15.52
CA LEU A 17 -4.75 10.50 15.79
C LEU A 17 -4.95 11.34 14.52
N HIS A 18 -4.48 10.84 13.37
CA HIS A 18 -4.55 11.53 12.08
C HIS A 18 -5.55 10.89 11.10
N PHE A 19 -6.48 10.09 11.62
CA PHE A 19 -7.38 9.22 10.85
C PHE A 19 -8.15 9.98 9.76
N LYS A 20 -8.76 11.11 10.12
CA LYS A 20 -9.58 11.92 9.22
C LYS A 20 -8.80 12.36 7.98
N THR A 21 -7.58 12.87 8.15
CA THR A 21 -6.79 13.37 7.03
C THR A 21 -6.18 12.22 6.22
N LEU A 22 -5.70 11.17 6.89
CA LEU A 22 -5.14 10.00 6.22
C LEU A 22 -6.19 9.30 5.35
N ILE A 23 -7.41 9.11 5.84
CA ILE A 23 -8.52 8.54 5.06
C ILE A 23 -8.99 9.50 3.99
N GLY A 24 -9.03 10.80 4.26
CA GLY A 24 -9.36 11.79 3.23
C GLY A 24 -8.48 11.66 1.99
N TYR A 25 -7.18 11.39 2.16
CA TYR A 25 -6.29 11.07 1.04
C TYR A 25 -6.48 9.64 0.51
N ALA A 26 -6.58 8.64 1.39
CA ALA A 26 -6.72 7.25 0.98
C ALA A 26 -8.02 6.96 0.22
N ALA A 27 -9.06 7.78 0.37
CA ALA A 27 -10.35 7.64 -0.31
C ALA A 27 -10.34 8.09 -1.78
N TRP A 28 -9.35 8.84 -2.24
CA TRP A 28 -9.28 9.32 -3.63
C TRP A 28 -9.30 8.22 -4.70
N PRO A 29 -8.61 7.07 -4.53
CA PRO A 29 -8.70 5.95 -5.46
C PRO A 29 -10.11 5.36 -5.58
N LEU A 30 -11.01 5.61 -4.62
CA LEU A 30 -12.40 5.15 -4.73
C LEU A 30 -13.10 5.72 -5.97
N ALA A 31 -12.77 6.95 -6.39
CA ALA A 31 -13.39 7.56 -7.57
C ALA A 31 -13.16 6.75 -8.87
N PRO A 32 -11.92 6.42 -9.28
CA PRO A 32 -11.70 5.56 -10.44
C PRO A 32 -12.21 4.13 -10.23
N TYR A 33 -12.23 3.60 -9.00
CA TYR A 33 -12.87 2.31 -8.70
C TYR A 33 -14.39 2.34 -8.92
N PHE A 34 -15.10 3.37 -8.48
CA PHE A 34 -16.53 3.51 -8.72
C PHE A 34 -16.84 3.62 -10.22
N LEU A 35 -15.98 4.28 -10.99
CA LEU A 35 -16.08 4.34 -12.45
C LEU A 35 -15.94 2.95 -13.07
N LEU A 36 -14.95 2.16 -12.63
CA LEU A 36 -14.75 0.77 -13.05
C LEU A 36 -15.96 -0.10 -12.72
N ILE A 37 -16.47 -0.03 -11.49
CA ILE A 37 -17.65 -0.78 -11.06
C ILE A 37 -18.89 -0.38 -11.85
N SER A 38 -19.07 0.91 -12.15
CA SER A 38 -20.20 1.40 -12.95
C SER A 38 -20.15 0.83 -14.37
N VAL A 39 -18.97 0.80 -14.99
CA VAL A 39 -18.77 0.22 -16.32
C VAL A 39 -19.10 -1.28 -16.34
N GLN A 40 -18.77 -2.00 -15.27
CA GLN A 40 -19.10 -3.43 -15.12
C GLN A 40 -20.59 -3.67 -14.89
N LEU A 41 -21.24 -2.86 -14.05
CA LEU A 41 -22.66 -3.03 -13.69
C LEU A 41 -23.62 -2.76 -14.85
N PHE A 42 -23.40 -1.66 -15.56
CA PHE A 42 -24.35 -1.23 -16.58
C PHE A 42 -24.13 -1.91 -17.93
N GLY A 43 -23.02 -2.65 -18.08
CA GLY A 43 -22.53 -3.15 -19.36
C GLY A 43 -22.18 -1.99 -20.27
N SER A 44 -20.91 -1.85 -20.69
CA SER A 44 -20.63 -0.74 -21.57
C SER A 44 -21.25 -0.96 -22.96
N PRO A 45 -21.76 0.10 -23.61
CA PRO A 45 -22.14 0.04 -25.01
C PRO A 45 -20.93 -0.19 -25.94
N LEU A 46 -19.72 -0.33 -25.39
CA LEU A 46 -18.48 -0.45 -26.15
C LEU A 46 -18.33 -1.82 -26.83
N GLY A 47 -19.12 -2.83 -26.44
CA GLY A 47 -19.14 -4.16 -27.05
C GLY A 47 -17.73 -4.77 -27.10
N ARG A 48 -17.19 -4.97 -28.32
CA ARG A 48 -15.82 -5.48 -28.53
C ARG A 48 -14.71 -4.64 -27.90
N PHE A 49 -14.97 -3.37 -27.59
CA PHE A 49 -13.97 -2.47 -27.00
C PHE A 49 -13.94 -2.50 -25.46
N GLN A 50 -14.86 -3.23 -24.81
CA GLN A 50 -14.92 -3.40 -23.35
C GLN A 50 -13.56 -3.75 -22.72
N PRO A 51 -12.78 -4.73 -23.23
CA PRO A 51 -11.51 -5.11 -22.59
C PRO A 51 -10.47 -3.97 -22.57
N TYR A 52 -10.47 -3.11 -23.58
CA TYR A 52 -9.56 -1.96 -23.64
C TYR A 52 -9.97 -0.88 -22.64
N ALA A 53 -11.27 -0.65 -22.47
CA ALA A 53 -11.79 0.27 -21.46
C ALA A 53 -11.46 -0.21 -20.03
N ASP A 54 -11.67 -1.50 -19.76
CA ASP A 54 -11.31 -2.11 -18.47
C ASP A 54 -9.81 -2.01 -18.20
N THR A 55 -8.99 -2.27 -19.21
CA THR A 55 -7.52 -2.12 -19.10
C THR A 55 -7.13 -0.68 -18.80
N ALA A 56 -7.72 0.29 -19.49
CA ALA A 56 -7.45 1.71 -19.27
C ALA A 56 -7.87 2.18 -17.86
N LEU A 57 -9.05 1.76 -17.39
CA LEU A 57 -9.54 2.08 -16.05
C LEU A 57 -8.67 1.46 -14.97
N ASN A 58 -8.26 0.20 -15.13
CA ASN A 58 -7.32 -0.45 -14.20
C ASN A 58 -5.96 0.27 -14.17
N ALA A 59 -5.46 0.75 -15.32
CA ALA A 59 -4.24 1.55 -15.35
C ALA A 59 -4.41 2.88 -14.58
N ILE A 60 -5.55 3.56 -14.73
CA ILE A 60 -5.87 4.79 -13.97
C ILE A 60 -5.94 4.50 -12.46
N VAL A 61 -6.59 3.41 -12.05
CA VAL A 61 -6.64 2.96 -10.66
C VAL A 61 -5.22 2.72 -10.12
N LEU A 62 -4.38 1.98 -10.86
CA LEU A 62 -3.00 1.71 -10.46
C LEU A 62 -2.17 2.99 -10.28
N VAL A 63 -2.24 3.90 -11.26
CA VAL A 63 -1.53 5.19 -11.19
C VAL A 63 -2.03 6.01 -10.00
N SER A 64 -3.33 6.01 -9.74
CA SER A 64 -3.93 6.70 -8.59
C SER A 64 -3.45 6.12 -7.27
N LEU A 65 -3.40 4.79 -7.13
CA LEU A 65 -2.90 4.11 -5.93
C LEU A 65 -1.43 4.44 -5.67
N LEU A 66 -0.58 4.43 -6.70
CA LEU A 66 0.82 4.80 -6.57
C LEU A 66 0.98 6.27 -6.15
N TRP A 67 0.18 7.18 -6.73
CA TRP A 67 0.25 8.60 -6.41
C TRP A 67 -0.24 8.91 -4.99
N ILE A 68 -1.34 8.28 -4.56
CA ILE A 68 -1.84 8.38 -3.19
C ILE A 68 -0.87 7.77 -2.18
N SER A 69 -0.23 6.64 -2.52
CA SER A 69 0.81 6.05 -1.66
C SER A 69 1.98 7.00 -1.45
N LEU A 70 2.42 7.69 -2.51
CA LEU A 70 3.47 8.71 -2.42
C LEU A 70 3.03 9.91 -1.55
N LEU A 71 1.81 10.42 -1.74
CA LEU A 71 1.28 11.50 -0.90
C LEU A 71 1.23 11.12 0.57
N LEU A 72 0.71 9.94 0.88
CA LEU A 72 0.61 9.44 2.24
C LEU A 72 1.99 9.23 2.86
N LEU A 73 3.00 8.78 2.09
CA LEU A 73 4.38 8.69 2.56
C LEU A 73 4.94 10.08 2.94
N ILE A 74 4.83 11.07 2.06
CA ILE A 74 5.34 12.43 2.30
C ILE A 74 4.60 13.10 3.47
N TYR A 75 3.27 12.95 3.52
CA TYR A 75 2.43 13.52 4.57
C TYR A 75 2.75 12.90 5.94
N THR A 76 2.82 11.58 6.02
CA THR A 76 3.14 10.86 7.26
C THR A 76 4.54 11.24 7.75
N ASP A 77 5.53 11.32 6.86
CA ASP A 77 6.88 11.77 7.21
C ASP A 77 6.91 13.22 7.72
N SER A 78 6.12 14.11 7.12
CA SER A 78 6.01 15.51 7.55
C SER A 78 5.45 15.60 8.97
N ILE A 79 4.37 14.86 9.28
CA ILE A 79 3.80 14.81 10.63
C ILE A 79 4.81 14.23 11.64
N LEU A 80 5.44 13.09 11.31
CA LEU A 80 6.42 12.46 12.20
C LEU A 80 7.62 13.38 12.48
N ASN A 81 7.94 14.30 11.56
CA ASN A 81 8.94 15.35 11.73
C ASN A 81 8.40 16.65 12.35
N LYS A 82 7.14 16.69 12.79
CA LYS A 82 6.45 17.89 13.30
C LYS A 82 6.49 19.08 12.31
N LYS A 83 6.52 18.79 11.00
CA LYS A 83 6.50 19.79 9.93
C LYS A 83 5.07 19.95 9.42
N ALA A 84 4.56 21.17 9.50
CA ALA A 84 3.33 21.52 8.79
C ALA A 84 3.62 21.51 7.28
N ILE A 85 2.73 20.89 6.50
CA ILE A 85 2.80 20.88 5.04
C ILE A 85 1.42 21.25 4.49
N SER A 86 1.37 22.23 3.58
CA SER A 86 0.13 22.61 2.92
C SER A 86 -0.25 21.55 1.89
N ALA A 87 -1.54 21.44 1.55
CA ALA A 87 -2.00 20.50 0.51
C ALA A 87 -1.35 20.79 -0.86
N ARG A 88 -1.09 22.08 -1.15
CA ARG A 88 -0.40 22.52 -2.37
C ARG A 88 1.04 22.05 -2.40
N ASP A 89 1.79 22.25 -1.32
CA ASP A 89 3.20 21.85 -1.23
C ASP A 89 3.35 20.33 -1.22
N LEU A 90 2.41 19.63 -0.58
CA LEU A 90 2.34 18.17 -0.59
C LEU A 90 2.16 17.64 -2.01
N SER A 91 1.18 18.16 -2.77
CA SER A 91 0.93 17.77 -4.16
C SER A 91 2.10 18.11 -5.08
N ALA A 92 2.66 19.32 -4.95
CA ALA A 92 3.83 19.73 -5.73
C ALA A 92 5.05 18.82 -5.45
N SER A 93 5.28 18.47 -4.19
CA SER A 93 6.35 17.55 -3.79
C SER A 93 6.13 16.14 -4.33
N ALA A 94 4.90 15.62 -4.27
CA ALA A 94 4.55 14.33 -4.82
C ALA A 94 4.74 14.28 -6.33
N ASN A 95 4.20 15.26 -7.08
CA ASN A 95 4.34 15.32 -8.54
C ASN A 95 5.81 15.35 -8.98
N LYS A 96 6.64 16.13 -8.28
CA LYS A 96 8.09 16.18 -8.56
C LYS A 96 8.79 14.84 -8.35
N ARG A 97 8.37 14.05 -7.35
CA ARG A 97 9.00 12.78 -6.95
C ARG A 97 8.36 11.56 -7.58
N PHE A 98 7.19 11.70 -8.21
CA PHE A 98 6.39 10.61 -8.74
C PHE A 98 7.15 9.73 -9.75
N PRO A 99 7.88 10.28 -10.74
CA PRO A 99 8.63 9.44 -11.68
C PRO A 99 9.69 8.57 -10.99
N ALA A 100 10.38 9.10 -9.97
CA ALA A 100 11.40 8.38 -9.22
C ALA A 100 10.79 7.27 -8.38
N PHE A 101 9.68 7.59 -7.71
CA PHE A 101 8.93 6.64 -6.91
C PHE A 101 8.43 5.47 -7.76
N VAL A 102 7.79 5.75 -8.90
CA VAL A 102 7.27 4.72 -9.81
C VAL A 102 8.38 3.87 -10.40
N ALA A 103 9.45 4.49 -10.90
CA ALA A 103 10.59 3.74 -11.44
C ALA A 103 11.26 2.86 -10.37
N THR A 104 11.30 3.32 -9.12
CA THR A 104 11.79 2.53 -7.99
C THR A 104 10.87 1.36 -7.70
N ALA A 105 9.55 1.58 -7.63
CA ALA A 105 8.58 0.52 -7.40
C ALA A 105 8.63 -0.56 -8.49
N ILE A 106 8.77 -0.18 -9.76
CA ILE A 106 8.94 -1.12 -10.88
C ILE A 106 10.21 -1.94 -10.71
N LEU A 107 11.33 -1.31 -10.39
CA LEU A 107 12.61 -2.00 -10.25
C LEU A 107 12.61 -2.97 -9.04
N VAL A 108 11.95 -2.61 -7.95
CA VAL A 108 11.71 -3.48 -6.80
C VAL A 108 10.86 -4.69 -7.20
N ALA A 109 9.74 -4.46 -7.90
CA ALA A 109 8.87 -5.55 -8.37
C ALA A 109 9.62 -6.51 -9.31
N LEU A 110 10.46 -5.99 -10.22
CA LEU A 110 11.30 -6.83 -11.09
C LEU A 110 12.31 -7.65 -10.29
N ALA A 111 12.92 -7.09 -9.25
CA ALA A 111 13.84 -7.82 -8.38
C ALA A 111 13.10 -8.93 -7.62
N GLU A 112 11.92 -8.65 -7.06
CA GLU A 112 11.09 -9.63 -6.36
C GLU A 112 10.62 -10.76 -7.28
N ILE A 113 10.14 -10.44 -8.48
CA ILE A 113 9.75 -11.42 -9.52
C ILE A 113 10.96 -12.28 -9.90
N SER A 114 12.12 -11.65 -10.12
CA SER A 114 13.36 -12.39 -10.43
C SER A 114 13.77 -13.33 -9.30
N GLY A 115 13.62 -12.89 -8.05
CA GLY A 115 13.81 -13.74 -6.88
C GLY A 115 12.85 -14.92 -6.89
N LEU A 116 11.56 -14.66 -7.12
CA LEU A 116 10.52 -15.68 -7.15
C LEU A 116 10.75 -16.72 -8.26
N MET A 117 11.19 -16.29 -9.45
CA MET A 117 11.54 -17.17 -10.56
C MET A 117 12.72 -18.09 -10.24
N LEU A 118 13.66 -17.64 -9.39
CA LEU A 118 14.75 -18.49 -8.92
C LEU A 118 14.23 -19.49 -7.89
N LEU A 119 13.76 -19.02 -6.73
CA LEU A 119 13.17 -19.80 -5.63
C LEU A 119 12.48 -18.87 -4.62
N ILE A 120 11.69 -19.42 -3.69
CA ILE A 120 11.04 -18.64 -2.61
C ILE A 120 12.08 -17.90 -1.72
N PHE A 121 13.20 -18.55 -1.40
CA PHE A 121 14.22 -17.95 -0.51
C PHE A 121 14.86 -16.67 -1.09
N PRO A 122 15.35 -16.65 -2.36
CA PRO A 122 15.78 -15.42 -3.03
C PRO A 122 14.72 -14.30 -3.03
N ALA A 123 13.44 -14.61 -3.25
CA ALA A 123 12.37 -13.62 -3.21
C ALA A 123 12.27 -12.93 -1.84
N ILE A 124 12.36 -13.70 -0.76
CA ILE A 124 12.33 -13.17 0.62
C ILE A 124 13.56 -12.29 0.91
N ILE A 125 14.73 -12.65 0.37
CA ILE A 125 15.97 -11.86 0.51
C ILE A 125 15.81 -10.51 -0.20
N PHE A 126 15.35 -10.50 -1.45
CA PHE A 126 15.14 -9.27 -2.21
C PHE A 126 14.04 -8.39 -1.61
N ALA A 127 12.93 -8.98 -1.17
CA ALA A 127 11.89 -8.26 -0.44
C ALA A 127 12.47 -7.60 0.82
N GLY A 128 13.29 -8.30 1.60
CA GLY A 128 13.94 -7.73 2.78
C GLY A 128 14.94 -6.60 2.47
N TRP A 129 15.76 -6.75 1.43
CA TRP A 129 16.74 -5.72 1.03
C TRP A 129 16.08 -4.47 0.45
N PHE A 130 15.02 -4.64 -0.34
CA PHE A 130 14.45 -3.55 -1.14
C PHE A 130 13.09 -3.05 -0.65
N ALA A 131 12.54 -3.60 0.44
CA ALA A 131 11.26 -3.19 1.02
C ALA A 131 11.12 -1.67 1.25
N PHE A 132 12.22 -0.97 1.60
CA PHE A 132 12.17 0.47 1.88
C PHE A 132 12.55 1.34 0.70
N ALA A 133 13.00 0.78 -0.42
CA ALA A 133 13.46 1.56 -1.56
C ALA A 133 12.40 2.54 -2.10
N PRO A 134 11.11 2.16 -2.25
CA PRO A 134 10.08 3.11 -2.69
C PRO A 134 9.88 4.26 -1.70
N ALA A 135 9.86 3.99 -0.39
CA ALA A 135 9.76 5.04 0.61
C ALA A 135 10.99 5.96 0.64
N ILE A 136 12.20 5.41 0.52
CA ILE A 136 13.42 6.21 0.42
C ILE A 136 13.35 7.13 -0.80
N SER A 137 12.94 6.61 -1.97
CA SER A 137 12.75 7.42 -3.17
C SER A 137 11.68 8.50 -2.97
N ALA A 138 10.54 8.15 -2.36
CA ALA A 138 9.47 9.08 -2.02
C ALA A 138 9.93 10.23 -1.11
N LEU A 139 10.74 9.94 -0.10
CA LEU A 139 11.14 10.92 0.91
C LEU A 139 12.34 11.77 0.50
N THR A 140 13.25 11.21 -0.29
CA THR A 140 14.51 11.88 -0.66
C THR A 140 14.55 12.35 -2.12
N GLY A 141 13.64 11.87 -2.97
CA GLY A 141 13.73 12.05 -4.42
C GLY A 141 14.89 11.29 -5.06
N ALA A 142 15.49 10.32 -4.35
CA ALA A 142 16.58 9.51 -4.89
C ALA A 142 16.10 8.68 -6.10
N TRP A 143 16.96 8.61 -7.11
CA TRP A 143 16.72 7.80 -8.31
C TRP A 143 16.80 6.29 -7.98
N PRO A 144 16.11 5.40 -8.72
CA PRO A 144 15.83 4.02 -8.31
C PRO A 144 17.03 3.23 -7.80
N LEU A 145 18.13 3.21 -8.54
CA LEU A 145 19.33 2.47 -8.17
C LEU A 145 19.94 2.97 -6.84
N ARG A 146 19.92 4.29 -6.63
CA ARG A 146 20.41 4.90 -5.38
C ARG A 146 19.47 4.58 -4.22
N ALA A 147 18.15 4.62 -4.43
CA ALA A 147 17.17 4.29 -3.41
C ALA A 147 17.26 2.82 -2.99
N MET A 148 17.46 1.90 -3.95
CA MET A 148 17.70 0.48 -3.68
C MET A 148 19.00 0.24 -2.92
N GLY A 149 20.09 0.90 -3.31
CA GLY A 149 21.37 0.82 -2.58
C GLY A 149 21.23 1.29 -1.13
N GLN A 150 20.52 2.39 -0.89
CA GLN A 150 20.24 2.88 0.46
C GLN A 150 19.36 1.91 1.27
N SER A 151 18.33 1.32 0.66
CA SER A 151 17.50 0.29 1.30
C SER A 151 18.32 -0.93 1.70
N MET A 152 19.20 -1.40 0.81
CA MET A 152 20.07 -2.55 1.06
C MET A 152 21.05 -2.27 2.21
N GLU A 153 21.66 -1.10 2.25
CA GLU A 153 22.57 -0.71 3.34
C GLU A 153 21.85 -0.64 4.71
N LEU A 154 20.57 -0.24 4.75
CA LEU A 154 19.77 -0.30 6.00
C LEU A 154 19.52 -1.74 6.48
N ALA A 155 19.37 -2.68 5.55
CA ALA A 155 19.14 -4.09 5.85
C ALA A 155 20.43 -4.90 6.05
N LYS A 156 21.60 -4.35 5.67
CA LYS A 156 22.88 -5.05 5.74
C LYS A 156 23.26 -5.41 7.18
N GLY A 157 23.57 -6.69 7.39
CA GLY A 157 23.84 -7.24 8.73
C GLY A 157 22.61 -7.31 9.66
N ARG A 158 21.41 -6.99 9.16
CA ARG A 158 20.14 -7.02 9.91
C ARG A 158 18.98 -7.63 9.11
N LEU A 159 19.28 -8.26 7.96
CA LEU A 159 18.28 -8.70 6.99
C LEU A 159 17.18 -9.54 7.64
N VAL A 160 17.55 -10.59 8.38
CA VAL A 160 16.58 -11.48 9.05
C VAL A 160 15.66 -10.72 10.00
N ALA A 161 16.22 -9.82 10.81
CA ALA A 161 15.43 -9.02 11.76
C ALA A 161 14.50 -8.03 11.04
N VAL A 162 14.95 -7.42 9.94
CA VAL A 162 14.15 -6.52 9.11
C VAL A 162 13.01 -7.28 8.43
N THR A 163 13.33 -8.37 7.74
CA THR A 163 12.36 -9.22 7.04
C THR A 163 11.31 -9.75 8.01
N TRP A 164 11.70 -10.26 9.18
CA TRP A 164 10.75 -10.78 10.15
C TRP A 164 9.80 -9.71 10.69
N ARG A 165 10.30 -8.49 10.93
CA ARG A 165 9.46 -7.36 11.33
C ARG A 165 8.50 -6.93 10.22
N LEU A 166 8.94 -6.91 8.96
CA LEU A 166 8.08 -6.62 7.83
C LEU A 166 6.98 -7.67 7.71
N LEU A 167 7.34 -8.95 7.70
CA LEU A 167 6.40 -10.06 7.62
C LEU A 167 5.39 -10.00 8.76
N LEU A 168 5.83 -9.95 10.03
CA LEU A 168 4.92 -9.87 11.17
C LEU A 168 4.00 -8.66 11.11
N GLY A 169 4.50 -7.50 10.65
CA GLY A 169 3.71 -6.29 10.51
C GLY A 169 2.62 -6.43 9.45
N PHE A 170 3.00 -6.87 8.24
CA PHE A 170 2.05 -7.10 7.16
C PHE A 170 1.06 -8.22 7.49
N PHE A 171 1.49 -9.33 8.09
CA PHE A 171 0.58 -10.39 8.55
C PHE A 171 -0.39 -9.90 9.61
N SER A 172 0.04 -9.05 10.55
CA SER A 172 -0.84 -8.50 11.58
C SER A 172 -1.89 -7.57 10.95
N ILE A 173 -1.49 -6.67 10.05
CA ILE A 173 -2.40 -5.78 9.33
C ILE A 173 -3.38 -6.60 8.47
N PHE A 174 -2.86 -7.60 7.75
CA PHE A 174 -3.65 -8.50 6.91
C PHE A 174 -4.66 -9.30 7.73
N ALA A 175 -4.27 -9.85 8.88
CA ALA A 175 -5.18 -10.59 9.75
C ALA A 175 -6.34 -9.71 10.23
N VAL A 176 -6.06 -8.47 10.65
CA VAL A 176 -7.11 -7.52 11.07
C VAL A 176 -8.00 -7.12 9.89
N TYR A 177 -7.41 -6.88 8.71
CA TYR A 177 -8.15 -6.64 7.47
C TYR A 177 -9.10 -7.80 7.15
N THR A 178 -8.60 -9.03 7.14
CA THR A 178 -9.39 -10.24 6.85
C THR A 178 -10.53 -10.42 7.85
N ILE A 179 -10.26 -10.23 9.15
CA ILE A 179 -11.30 -10.29 10.19
C ILE A 179 -12.37 -9.21 9.94
N ALA A 180 -11.98 -7.97 9.66
CA ALA A 180 -12.91 -6.89 9.38
C ALA A 180 -13.77 -7.16 8.13
N THR A 181 -13.15 -7.68 7.07
CA THR A 181 -13.84 -8.07 5.84
C THR A 181 -14.86 -9.19 6.10
N PHE A 182 -14.47 -10.27 6.77
CA PHE A 182 -15.41 -11.35 7.08
C PHE A 182 -16.52 -10.93 8.04
N ALA A 183 -16.21 -10.08 9.03
CA ALA A 183 -17.21 -9.56 9.96
C ALA A 183 -18.30 -8.72 9.28
N ILE A 184 -18.04 -8.15 8.10
CA ILE A 184 -19.01 -7.37 7.33
C ILE A 184 -19.67 -8.22 6.24
N ILE A 185 -18.88 -8.97 5.46
CA ILE A 185 -19.40 -9.72 4.32
C ILE A 185 -20.30 -10.88 4.78
N ILE A 186 -19.90 -11.66 5.78
CA ILE A 186 -20.67 -12.85 6.20
C ILE A 186 -22.10 -12.49 6.62
N PRO A 187 -22.34 -11.51 7.52
CA PRO A 187 -23.70 -11.13 7.87
C PRO A 187 -24.54 -10.65 6.68
N ILE A 188 -23.97 -9.85 5.79
CA ILE A 188 -24.69 -9.36 4.60
C ILE A 188 -25.07 -10.53 3.71
N SER A 189 -24.14 -11.47 3.43
CA SER A 189 -24.43 -12.66 2.64
C SER A 189 -25.51 -13.55 3.25
N ILE A 190 -25.55 -13.67 4.58
CA ILE A 190 -26.63 -14.39 5.28
C ILE A 190 -27.97 -13.68 5.08
N LEU A 191 -27.99 -12.35 5.20
CA LEU A 191 -29.20 -11.54 5.05
C LEU A 191 -29.72 -11.50 3.62
N THR A 192 -28.84 -11.49 2.61
CA THR A 192 -29.23 -11.48 1.18
C THR A 192 -29.55 -12.88 0.65
N GLY A 193 -29.24 -13.95 1.40
CA GLY A 193 -29.37 -15.33 0.94
C GLY A 193 -28.30 -15.74 -0.08
N GLU A 194 -27.28 -14.90 -0.30
CA GLU A 194 -26.19 -15.13 -1.24
C GLU A 194 -25.02 -15.92 -0.61
N ILE A 195 -25.33 -16.89 0.26
CA ILE A 195 -24.34 -17.83 0.81
C ILE A 195 -24.03 -18.86 -0.27
N THR A 196 -23.42 -18.44 -1.39
CA THR A 196 -23.03 -19.39 -2.43
C THR A 196 -21.65 -19.96 -2.10
N ALA A 197 -21.51 -21.28 -2.27
CA ALA A 197 -20.24 -21.99 -2.15
C ALA A 197 -19.22 -21.58 -3.23
N ASP A 198 -19.60 -20.68 -4.16
CA ASP A 198 -18.78 -20.22 -5.27
C ASP A 198 -18.68 -18.68 -5.30
N LEU A 199 -18.23 -18.10 -4.17
CA LEU A 199 -17.84 -16.69 -4.06
C LEU A 199 -16.79 -16.27 -5.12
N SER A 200 -16.11 -17.23 -5.75
CA SER A 200 -15.03 -16.95 -6.70
C SER A 200 -15.51 -16.59 -8.11
N LYS A 201 -16.66 -17.10 -8.56
CA LYS A 201 -17.10 -16.95 -9.97
C LYS A 201 -18.20 -15.92 -10.19
N ASN A 202 -19.03 -15.65 -9.18
CA ASN A 202 -20.16 -14.72 -9.27
C ASN A 202 -20.30 -13.90 -7.99
N ALA A 203 -19.19 -13.31 -7.51
CA ALA A 203 -19.26 -12.39 -6.38
C ALA A 203 -20.22 -11.24 -6.72
N PRO A 204 -21.23 -10.97 -5.88
CA PRO A 204 -22.07 -9.79 -6.02
C PRO A 204 -21.21 -8.52 -5.98
N VAL A 205 -21.53 -7.54 -6.83
CA VAL A 205 -20.75 -6.29 -6.94
C VAL A 205 -20.65 -5.52 -5.61
N TRP A 206 -21.64 -5.66 -4.72
CA TRP A 206 -21.57 -5.05 -3.40
C TRP A 206 -20.39 -5.56 -2.56
N MET A 207 -19.94 -6.82 -2.77
CA MET A 207 -18.77 -7.38 -2.09
C MET A 207 -17.49 -6.65 -2.49
N ASP A 208 -17.35 -6.29 -3.78
CA ASP A 208 -16.21 -5.52 -4.27
C ASP A 208 -16.21 -4.10 -3.71
N ILE A 209 -17.38 -3.46 -3.62
CA ILE A 209 -17.52 -2.13 -3.01
C ILE A 209 -17.09 -2.18 -1.54
N VAL A 210 -17.60 -3.15 -0.77
CA VAL A 210 -17.25 -3.33 0.64
C VAL A 210 -15.76 -3.62 0.80
N SER A 211 -15.22 -4.57 0.03
CA SER A 211 -13.80 -4.94 0.10
C SER A 211 -12.88 -3.78 -0.25
N THR A 212 -13.23 -2.99 -1.26
CA THR A 212 -12.47 -1.79 -1.67
C THR A 212 -12.54 -0.71 -0.60
N ALA A 213 -13.71 -0.49 0.01
CA ALA A 213 -13.87 0.47 1.10
C ALA A 213 -13.04 0.07 2.32
N ILE A 214 -13.07 -1.21 2.72
CA ILE A 214 -12.26 -1.73 3.82
C ILE A 214 -10.78 -1.61 3.47
N SER A 215 -10.33 -2.10 2.31
CA SER A 215 -8.92 -2.01 1.88
C SER A 215 -8.39 -0.58 1.94
N THR A 216 -9.19 0.38 1.47
CA THR A 216 -8.91 1.82 1.54
C THR A 216 -8.64 2.31 2.96
N LEU A 217 -9.37 1.82 3.97
CA LEU A 217 -9.15 2.16 5.38
C LEU A 217 -7.83 1.61 5.93
N PHE A 218 -7.31 0.52 5.36
CA PHE A 218 -6.07 -0.12 5.82
C PHE A 218 -4.80 0.42 5.16
N ILE A 219 -4.89 1.10 4.00
CA ILE A 219 -3.73 1.72 3.33
C ILE A 219 -2.90 2.61 4.28
N PRO A 220 -3.50 3.53 5.06
CA PRO A 220 -2.74 4.37 5.99
C PRO A 220 -1.96 3.60 7.06
N PHE A 221 -2.48 2.45 7.52
CA PHE A 221 -1.81 1.62 8.52
C PHE A 221 -0.54 1.00 7.95
N GLY A 222 -0.60 0.45 6.73
CA GLY A 222 0.56 -0.11 6.06
C GLY A 222 1.67 0.92 5.84
N ILE A 223 1.31 2.11 5.35
CA ILE A 223 2.26 3.20 5.10
C ILE A 223 2.88 3.72 6.40
N SER A 224 2.06 3.94 7.44
CA SER A 224 2.52 4.43 8.74
C SER A 224 3.45 3.41 9.40
N TYR A 225 3.12 2.12 9.35
CA TYR A 225 3.98 1.03 9.84
C TYR A 225 5.35 1.04 9.16
N MET A 226 5.33 1.06 7.82
CA MET A 226 6.55 1.01 7.01
C MET A 226 7.46 2.22 7.28
N LEU A 227 6.91 3.43 7.43
CA LEU A 227 7.69 4.63 7.75
C LEU A 227 8.24 4.66 9.17
N ILE A 228 7.47 4.21 10.17
CA ILE A 228 7.98 4.12 11.55
C ILE A 228 9.12 3.11 11.62
N LEU A 229 8.98 1.97 10.97
CA LEU A 229 10.04 0.95 10.89
C LEU A 229 11.27 1.49 10.14
N LEU A 230 11.09 2.17 9.01
CA LEU A 230 12.17 2.82 8.27
C LEU A 230 12.96 3.80 9.14
N ARG A 231 12.27 4.68 9.87
CA ARG A 231 12.92 5.65 10.76
C ARG A 231 13.68 5.00 11.90
N GLU A 232 13.16 3.91 12.45
CA GLU A 232 13.87 3.16 13.47
C GLU A 232 15.18 2.55 12.92
N LEU A 233 15.18 2.08 11.68
CA LEU A 233 16.37 1.53 11.03
C LEU A 233 17.41 2.60 10.69
N MET A 234 16.97 3.83 10.40
CA MET A 234 17.86 4.97 10.14
C MET A 234 18.58 5.50 11.39
N LYS A 235 18.15 5.13 12.60
CA LYS A 235 18.86 5.54 13.83
C LYS A 235 20.23 4.87 13.91
N PRO A 236 21.29 5.59 14.30
CA PRO A 236 22.62 5.00 14.48
C PRO A 236 22.60 3.87 15.51
N LYS A 237 23.50 2.89 15.34
CA LYS A 237 23.76 1.86 16.35
C LYS A 237 24.35 2.56 17.57
N VAL A 238 23.57 2.64 18.65
CA VAL A 238 24.09 2.85 20.00
C VAL A 238 24.59 1.52 20.52
#